data_AF-G5IMD9-F1
#
_entry.id   AF-G5IMD9-F1
#
_cell.length_a   1.000
_cell.length_b   1.000
_cell.length_c   1.000
_cell.angle_alpha   90.00
_cell.angle_beta   90.00
_cell.angle_gamma   90.00
#
_symmetry.space_group_name_H-M   'P 1'
#
loop_
_entity.id
_entity.type
_entity.pdbx_description
1 polymer ?
#
loop_
_entity_poly.entity_id
_entity_poly.type
_entity_poly.pdbx_seq_one_letter_code
_entity_poly.pdbx_strand_id
1 'polypeptide(L)'
;MSKYKARRNKAVALKYNAAEDEAPVVIASGYGTVAEHIIDIAEKKGIPVFKDESAASLLCMLEVGSRIPVELYEVVAAIYCRLIEASAEIHGVTDTQGGIAEATEARRGAGRIRKNLASSKKQDDETPDGETRTR
;
A
#
# COMPACT_ATOMS: atom_id res chain seq x y z
N MET A 1 42.31 7.71 -2.81
CA MET A 1 41.08 6.89 -2.71
C MET A 1 40.88 6.12 -4.01
N SER A 2 40.66 4.81 -3.95
CA SER A 2 40.69 3.91 -5.11
C SER A 2 39.50 4.15 -6.06
N LYS A 3 39.80 4.67 -7.26
CA LYS A 3 38.85 4.92 -8.37
C LYS A 3 38.08 3.66 -8.82
N TYR A 4 38.47 2.47 -8.34
CA TYR A 4 37.83 1.19 -8.69
C TYR A 4 36.57 0.87 -7.88
N LYS A 5 36.39 1.49 -6.71
CA LYS A 5 35.17 1.28 -5.90
C LYS A 5 33.96 1.96 -6.55
N ALA A 6 34.17 3.17 -7.07
CA ALA A 6 33.22 3.95 -7.85
C ALA A 6 32.61 3.18 -9.02
N ARG A 7 33.36 2.27 -9.65
CA ARG A 7 32.91 1.51 -10.84
C ARG A 7 31.94 0.37 -10.52
N ARG A 8 31.76 -0.01 -9.25
CA ARG A 8 30.89 -1.12 -8.82
C ARG A 8 29.74 -0.70 -7.90
N ASN A 9 29.63 0.59 -7.59
CA ASN A 9 28.53 1.07 -6.76
C ASN A 9 27.20 0.96 -7.50
N LYS A 10 26.16 0.60 -6.76
CA LYS A 10 24.76 0.54 -7.20
C LYS A 10 23.94 1.40 -6.25
N ALA A 11 23.00 2.15 -6.79
CA ALA A 11 22.06 2.91 -6.00
C ALA A 11 20.68 2.85 -6.63
N VAL A 12 19.67 2.75 -5.79
CA VAL A 12 18.27 2.83 -6.17
C VAL A 12 17.60 3.84 -5.24
N ALA A 13 16.74 4.68 -5.80
CA ALA A 13 15.90 5.60 -5.05
C ALA A 13 14.46 5.10 -5.12
N LEU A 14 13.84 5.00 -3.95
CA LEU A 14 12.47 4.52 -3.78
C LEU A 14 11.59 5.67 -3.28
N LYS A 15 10.35 5.70 -3.74
CA LYS A 15 9.29 6.58 -3.24
C LYS A 15 8.11 5.73 -2.80
N TYR A 16 7.49 6.11 -1.69
CA TYR A 16 6.24 5.50 -1.24
C TYR A 16 5.35 6.57 -0.62
N ASN A 17 4.12 6.71 -1.11
CA ASN A 17 3.06 7.48 -0.47
C ASN A 17 1.95 6.54 0.03
N ALA A 18 1.84 6.35 1.34
CA ALA A 18 0.84 5.44 1.92
C ALA A 18 -0.62 5.82 1.64
N ALA A 19 -0.90 7.07 1.25
CA ALA A 19 -2.27 7.52 0.92
C ALA A 19 -2.67 7.28 -0.55
N GLU A 20 -1.69 7.14 -1.45
CA GLU A 20 -1.92 7.15 -2.91
C GLU A 20 -1.36 5.91 -3.60
N ASP A 21 -0.26 5.36 -3.09
CA ASP A 21 0.48 4.27 -3.71
C ASP A 21 0.14 2.94 -3.02
N GLU A 22 -0.27 1.95 -3.81
CA GLU A 22 -0.47 0.56 -3.34
C GLU A 22 0.87 -0.13 -3.02
N ALA A 23 1.96 0.34 -3.63
CA ALA A 23 3.29 -0.23 -3.53
C ALA A 23 4.36 0.84 -3.72
N PRO A 24 5.55 0.71 -3.08
CA PRO A 24 6.67 1.60 -3.34
C PRO A 24 7.08 1.54 -4.82
N VAL A 25 7.56 2.67 -5.34
CA VAL A 25 7.94 2.86 -6.74
C VAL A 25 9.42 3.18 -6.83
N VAL A 26 10.08 2.60 -7.82
CA VAL A 26 11.47 2.95 -8.16
C VAL A 26 11.45 4.28 -8.91
N ILE A 27 12.08 5.32 -8.37
CA ILE A 27 12.14 6.64 -9.01
C ILE A 27 13.48 6.94 -9.67
N ALA A 28 14.53 6.21 -9.27
CA ALA A 28 15.82 6.23 -9.95
C ALA A 28 16.57 4.93 -9.67
N SER A 29 17.37 4.48 -10.62
CA SER A 29 18.34 3.41 -10.44
C SER A 29 19.61 3.74 -11.22
N GLY A 30 20.75 3.29 -10.73
CA GLY A 30 22.03 3.66 -11.34
C GLY A 30 23.17 2.78 -10.90
N TYR A 31 24.17 2.74 -11.79
CA TYR A 31 25.44 2.06 -11.57
C TYR A 31 26.58 3.05 -11.68
N GLY A 32 27.66 2.75 -10.98
CA GLY A 32 28.89 3.50 -11.04
C GLY A 32 28.74 4.98 -10.71
N THR A 33 29.12 5.85 -11.65
CA THR A 33 29.01 7.31 -11.50
C THR A 33 27.58 7.80 -11.36
N VAL A 34 26.60 7.11 -11.96
CA VAL A 34 25.18 7.45 -11.80
C VAL A 34 24.74 7.14 -10.37
N ALA A 35 25.20 6.02 -9.81
CA ALA A 35 24.90 5.66 -8.43
C ALA A 35 25.45 6.69 -7.44
N GLU A 36 26.68 7.17 -7.66
CA GLU A 36 27.28 8.25 -6.87
C GLU A 36 26.44 9.53 -6.95
N HIS A 37 25.99 9.91 -8.15
CA HIS A 37 25.16 11.10 -8.32
C HIS A 37 23.81 11.00 -7.59
N ILE A 38 23.19 9.81 -7.58
CA ILE A 38 21.95 9.55 -6.84
C ILE A 38 22.18 9.75 -5.34
N ILE A 39 23.28 9.20 -4.80
CA ILE A 39 23.65 9.32 -3.38
C ILE A 39 23.94 10.79 -3.04
N ASP A 40 24.72 11.49 -3.85
CA ASP A 40 25.04 12.90 -3.65
C ASP A 40 23.79 13.78 -3.59
N ILE A 41 22.80 13.52 -4.46
CA ILE A 41 21.52 14.24 -4.46
C ILE A 41 20.72 13.91 -3.20
N ALA A 42 20.69 12.64 -2.79
CA ALA A 42 19.99 12.22 -1.59
C ALA A 42 20.57 12.92 -0.34
N GLU A 43 21.89 12.91 -0.18
CA GLU A 43 22.59 13.58 0.93
C GLU A 43 22.31 15.08 0.95
N LYS A 44 22.40 15.77 -0.20
CA LYS A 44 22.11 17.21 -0.31
C LYS A 44 20.66 17.57 0.04
N LYS A 45 19.72 16.66 -0.20
CA LYS A 45 18.30 16.84 0.11
C LYS A 45 17.90 16.30 1.48
N GLY A 46 18.84 15.77 2.27
CA GLY A 46 18.54 15.13 3.55
C GLY A 46 17.68 13.87 3.42
N ILE A 47 17.71 13.20 2.27
CA ILE A 47 17.04 11.91 2.07
C ILE A 47 17.94 10.83 2.68
N PRO A 48 17.42 9.98 3.60
CA PRO A 48 18.24 8.97 4.27
C PRO A 48 18.75 7.92 3.28
N VAL A 49 20.03 7.55 3.43
CA VAL A 49 20.69 6.57 2.56
C VAL A 49 20.98 5.31 3.36
N PHE A 50 20.39 4.19 2.94
CA PHE A 50 20.65 2.87 3.50
C PHE A 50 21.61 2.09 2.61
N LYS A 51 22.62 1.46 3.21
CA LYS A 51 23.68 0.76 2.47
C LYS A 51 23.58 -0.74 2.65
N ASP A 52 23.11 -1.41 1.59
CA ASP A 52 23.09 -2.87 1.47
C ASP A 52 23.38 -3.29 0.03
N GLU A 53 24.42 -4.10 -0.18
CA GLU A 53 24.87 -4.50 -1.52
C GLU A 53 23.90 -5.48 -2.20
N SER A 54 23.28 -6.37 -1.42
CA SER A 54 22.36 -7.39 -1.92
C SER A 54 21.04 -6.76 -2.34
N ALA A 55 20.44 -5.94 -1.46
CA ALA A 55 19.19 -5.24 -1.72
C ALA A 55 19.35 -4.24 -2.87
N ALA A 56 20.43 -3.45 -2.89
CA ALA A 56 20.68 -2.52 -4.00
C ALA A 56 20.84 -3.29 -5.32
N SER A 57 21.48 -4.46 -5.32
CA SER A 57 21.62 -5.29 -6.52
C SER A 57 20.28 -5.79 -7.05
N LEU A 58 19.42 -6.31 -6.16
CA LEU A 58 18.10 -6.81 -6.52
C LEU A 58 17.19 -5.69 -7.04
N LEU A 59 17.13 -4.57 -6.32
CA LEU A 59 16.25 -3.46 -6.65
C LEU A 59 16.70 -2.71 -7.92
N CYS A 60 18.01 -2.67 -8.22
CA CYS A 60 18.50 -2.09 -9.47
C CYS A 60 18.12 -2.91 -10.72
N MET A 61 17.67 -4.16 -10.57
CA MET A 61 17.16 -4.96 -11.69
C MET A 61 15.76 -4.51 -12.13
N LEU A 62 15.07 -3.73 -11.29
CA LEU A 62 13.75 -3.18 -11.60
C LEU A 62 13.85 -1.94 -12.47
N GLU A 63 12.83 -1.71 -13.31
CA GLU A 63 12.76 -0.56 -14.19
C GLU A 63 12.36 0.71 -13.41
N VAL A 64 12.91 1.86 -13.80
CA VAL A 64 12.51 3.14 -13.22
C VAL A 64 11.05 3.44 -13.59
N GLY A 65 10.27 3.87 -12.61
CA GLY A 65 8.82 4.08 -12.72
C GLY A 65 8.00 2.83 -12.42
N SER A 66 8.61 1.66 -12.28
CA SER A 66 7.92 0.43 -11.93
C SER A 66 7.63 0.35 -10.43
N ARG A 67 6.48 -0.26 -10.11
CA ARG A 67 6.13 -0.65 -8.74
C ARG A 67 6.98 -1.84 -8.32
N ILE A 68 7.37 -1.87 -7.05
CA ILE A 68 8.08 -3.01 -6.50
C ILE A 68 7.15 -4.23 -6.53
N PRO A 69 7.64 -5.41 -6.93
CA PRO A 69 6.85 -6.63 -6.96
C PRO A 69 6.75 -7.24 -5.55
N VAL A 70 5.69 -8.03 -5.31
CA VAL A 70 5.33 -8.52 -3.97
C VAL A 70 6.42 -9.37 -3.33
N GLU A 71 7.22 -10.07 -4.14
CA GLU A 71 8.33 -10.91 -3.70
C GLU A 71 9.47 -10.12 -3.06
N LEU A 72 9.53 -8.80 -3.31
CA LEU A 72 10.55 -7.91 -2.76
C LEU A 72 10.03 -7.03 -1.62
N TYR A 73 8.76 -7.18 -1.22
CA TYR A 73 8.17 -6.36 -0.17
C TYR A 73 8.85 -6.54 1.17
N GLU A 74 9.21 -7.77 1.53
CA GLU A 74 9.90 -8.06 2.80
C GLU A 74 11.25 -7.31 2.88
N VAL A 75 12.01 -7.31 1.78
CA VAL A 75 13.31 -6.62 1.72
C VAL A 75 13.12 -5.11 1.87
N VAL A 76 12.15 -4.54 1.18
CA VAL A 76 11.90 -3.08 1.20
C VAL A 76 11.32 -2.63 2.54
N ALA A 77 10.40 -3.40 3.11
CA ALA A 77 9.86 -3.15 4.43
C ALA A 77 10.97 -3.18 5.50
N ALA A 78 11.87 -4.17 5.43
CA ALA A 78 13.02 -4.22 6.33
C ALA A 78 13.90 -2.96 6.23
N ILE A 79 14.15 -2.44 5.03
CA ILE A 79 14.87 -1.17 4.83
C ILE A 79 14.12 -0.02 5.50
N TYR A 80 12.81 0.11 5.28
CA TYR A 80 12.02 1.18 5.89
C TYR A 80 11.98 1.10 7.41
N CYS A 81 11.81 -0.10 7.99
CA CYS A 81 11.88 -0.28 9.44
C CYS A 81 13.22 0.22 9.99
N ARG A 82 14.35 -0.15 9.37
CA ARG A 82 15.68 0.32 9.79
C ARG A 82 15.83 1.83 9.70
N LEU A 83 15.29 2.44 8.65
CA LEU A 83 15.32 3.90 8.49
C LEU A 83 14.47 4.61 9.55
N ILE A 84 13.28 4.08 9.83
CA ILE A 84 12.37 4.63 10.86
C ILE A 84 13.01 4.50 12.23
N GLU A 85 13.56 3.34 12.59
CA GLU A 85 14.29 3.10 13.84
C GLU A 85 15.44 4.11 13.99
N ALA A 86 16.28 4.26 12.97
CA ALA A 86 17.39 5.21 12.99
C ALA A 86 16.93 6.67 13.12
N SER A 87 15.74 7.01 12.59
CA SER A 87 15.16 8.34 12.73
C SER A 87 14.44 8.55 14.06
N ALA A 88 13.89 7.49 14.67
CA ALA A 88 13.16 7.54 15.94
C ALA A 88 14.10 7.81 17.13
N GLU A 89 15.37 7.41 17.04
CA GLU A 89 16.41 7.84 17.99
C GLU A 89 16.67 9.36 17.94
N ILE A 90 16.32 10.02 16.83
CA ILE A 90 16.56 11.45 16.57
C ILE A 90 15.29 12.29 16.85
N HIS A 91 14.10 11.70 16.77
CA HIS A 91 12.82 12.34 17.09
C HIS A 91 12.04 11.48 18.09
N GLY A 92 12.15 11.84 19.37
CA GLY A 92 11.23 11.36 20.40
C GLY A 92 9.82 11.80 20.05
N VAL A 93 9.02 10.86 19.53
CA VAL A 93 7.56 10.87 19.38
C VAL A 93 6.94 12.24 19.13
N THR A 94 6.57 12.50 17.88
CA THR A 94 5.52 13.46 17.56
C THR A 94 4.43 12.77 16.76
N ASP A 95 3.40 12.37 17.51
CA ASP A 95 1.98 12.40 17.19
C ASP A 95 1.43 11.51 16.05
N THR A 96 0.82 10.42 16.49
CA THR A 96 -0.50 9.90 16.06
C THR A 96 -1.26 10.72 15.01
N GLN A 97 -1.53 10.10 13.85
CA GLN A 97 -2.88 9.86 13.31
C GLN A 97 -2.80 9.19 11.93
N GLY A 98 -3.22 7.93 11.87
CA GLY A 98 -3.36 7.14 10.65
C GLY A 98 -3.96 5.78 11.02
N GLY A 99 -5.25 5.80 11.38
CA GLY A 99 -5.94 4.66 11.98
C GLY A 99 -5.95 3.42 11.09
N ILE A 100 -5.38 2.34 11.60
CA ILE A 100 -5.82 0.98 11.30
C ILE A 100 -6.91 0.61 12.32
N ALA A 101 -8.08 1.23 12.20
CA ALA A 101 -9.26 0.85 12.95
C ALA A 101 -10.17 -0.03 12.07
N GLU A 102 -10.08 -1.34 12.33
CA GLU A 102 -11.19 -2.29 12.39
C GLU A 102 -12.20 -2.30 11.23
N ALA A 103 -11.99 -3.18 10.25
CA ALA A 103 -13.03 -3.53 9.28
C ALA A 103 -13.00 -5.00 8.83
N THR A 104 -12.78 -5.97 9.73
CA THR A 104 -12.99 -7.39 9.39
C THR A 104 -13.35 -8.25 10.60
N GLU A 105 -14.46 -7.98 11.30
CA GLU A 105 -15.08 -9.01 12.15
C GLU A 105 -16.59 -8.81 12.36
N ALA A 106 -17.39 -9.18 11.35
CA ALA A 106 -18.82 -9.38 11.52
C ALA A 106 -19.38 -10.32 10.44
N ARG A 107 -19.12 -11.63 10.56
CA ARG A 107 -19.95 -12.70 9.99
C ARG A 107 -19.52 -14.06 10.51
N ARG A 108 -19.83 -14.34 11.78
CA ARG A 108 -19.89 -15.72 12.27
C ARG A 108 -20.89 -15.86 13.43
N GLY A 109 -22.06 -16.41 13.10
CA GLY A 109 -22.72 -17.43 13.92
C GLY A 109 -23.84 -17.02 14.89
N ALA A 110 -25.03 -17.59 14.59
CA ALA A 110 -25.96 -18.21 15.53
C ALA A 110 -26.88 -17.36 16.43
N GLY A 111 -28.19 -17.63 16.35
CA GLY A 111 -29.07 -17.54 17.54
C GLY A 111 -30.51 -17.06 17.35
N ARG A 112 -31.39 -17.94 16.86
CA ARG A 112 -32.78 -18.18 17.33
C ARG A 112 -33.60 -16.99 17.90
N ILE A 113 -34.63 -16.55 17.17
CA ILE A 113 -35.91 -16.15 17.77
C ILE A 113 -37.05 -16.81 16.97
N ARG A 114 -37.81 -17.68 17.64
CA ARG A 114 -39.07 -18.27 17.17
C ARG A 114 -40.24 -17.50 17.78
N LYS A 115 -41.38 -17.57 17.07
CA LYS A 115 -42.79 -17.31 17.48
C LYS A 115 -43.21 -15.82 17.54
N ASN A 116 -44.36 -15.39 17.02
CA ASN A 116 -45.63 -16.09 16.78
C ASN A 116 -46.37 -15.63 15.52
N LEU A 117 -47.16 -16.58 15.03
CA LEU A 117 -48.18 -16.55 13.98
C LEU A 117 -49.54 -16.19 14.60
N ALA A 118 -50.29 -15.27 13.97
CA ALA A 118 -51.74 -15.36 13.67
C ALA A 118 -52.43 -13.98 13.63
N SER A 119 -52.92 -13.62 12.43
CA SER A 119 -54.24 -13.02 12.11
C SER A 119 -54.10 -12.27 10.79
N SER A 120 -54.33 -12.96 9.67
CA SER A 120 -55.61 -12.98 8.96
C SER A 120 -55.96 -11.63 8.31
N LYS A 121 -55.63 -11.50 7.02
CA LYS A 121 -56.56 -10.87 6.07
C LYS A 121 -56.32 -11.44 4.67
N LYS A 122 -56.99 -12.56 4.39
CA LYS A 122 -57.55 -12.80 3.06
C LYS A 122 -58.77 -11.88 2.94
N GLN A 123 -58.87 -11.15 1.85
CA GLN A 123 -60.17 -10.82 1.29
C GLN A 123 -59.99 -10.81 -0.22
N ASP A 124 -60.59 -11.84 -0.81
CA ASP A 124 -60.90 -11.97 -2.22
C ASP A 124 -61.98 -10.92 -2.62
N ASP A 125 -62.33 -10.89 -3.91
CA ASP A 125 -63.25 -10.00 -4.64
C ASP A 125 -62.66 -8.65 -5.11
N GLU A 126 -62.79 -8.22 -6.36
CA GLU A 126 -63.81 -8.55 -7.38
C GLU A 126 -63.24 -8.26 -8.79
N THR A 127 -63.67 -9.07 -9.76
CA THR A 127 -63.39 -9.06 -11.22
C THR A 127 -63.91 -7.76 -11.89
N PRO A 128 -63.56 -7.47 -13.16
CA PRO A 128 -63.66 -6.15 -13.76
C PRO A 128 -65.02 -5.88 -14.41
N ASP A 129 -65.58 -4.70 -14.14
CA ASP A 129 -66.64 -4.06 -14.92
C ASP A 129 -66.00 -2.92 -15.73
N GLY A 130 -66.26 -2.65 -17.01
CA GLY A 130 -67.36 -3.03 -17.88
C GLY A 130 -67.66 -1.83 -18.79
N GLU A 131 -67.76 -2.10 -20.09
CA GLU A 131 -68.53 -1.34 -21.11
C GLU A 131 -68.02 -0.02 -21.72
N THR A 132 -67.70 -0.04 -23.03
CA THR A 132 -68.57 0.44 -24.13
C THR A 132 -67.82 0.30 -25.49
N ARG A 133 -68.23 -0.61 -26.38
CA ARG A 133 -69.23 -0.51 -27.47
C ARG A 133 -68.80 0.35 -28.69
N THR A 134 -68.56 -0.35 -29.82
CA THR A 134 -68.84 0.04 -31.23
C THR A 134 -68.24 1.34 -31.80
N ARG A 135 -67.40 1.24 -32.84
CA ARG A 135 -67.82 1.25 -34.25
C ARG A 135 -66.67 0.87 -35.18
#